data_AF-N6VWT2-F1
#
_entry.id   AF-N6VWT2-F1
#
_cell.length_a   1.000
_cell.length_b   1.000
_cell.length_c   1.000
_cell.angle_alpha   90.00
_cell.angle_beta   90.00
_cell.angle_gamma   90.00
#
_symmetry.space_group_name_H-M   'P 1'
#
loop_
_entity.id
_entity.type
_entity.pdbx_description
1 polymer ?
#
loop_
_entity_poly.entity_id
_entity_poly.type
_entity_poly.pdbx_seq_one_letter_code
_entity_poly.pdbx_strand_id
1 'polypeptide(L)'
;MIPLCNKELSNTLVGLYDDYQRGFEIGEQLKLCVDLALSLELELSIHRLSEAEAVLEGQVVEALPRCKVSHSKRDETIDEIGTVIHMDFGGGK
;
A
#
# COMPACT_ATOMS: atom_id res chain seq x y z
N MET A 1 16.50 6.02 -15.73
CA MET A 1 15.32 6.05 -16.61
C MET A 1 15.14 7.46 -17.13
N ILE A 2 14.91 7.62 -18.44
CA ILE A 2 14.59 8.93 -19.02
C ILE A 2 13.22 9.32 -18.48
N PRO A 3 13.05 10.49 -17.84
CA PRO A 3 11.75 10.95 -17.38
C PRO A 3 10.94 11.28 -18.63
N LEU A 4 10.07 10.36 -19.04
CA LEU A 4 9.11 10.63 -20.11
C LEU A 4 8.17 11.69 -19.58
N CYS A 5 8.30 12.89 -20.11
CA CYS A 5 7.54 14.04 -19.65
C CYS A 5 6.09 13.77 -20.08
N ASN A 6 5.11 13.81 -19.18
CA ASN A 6 3.68 13.51 -19.47
C ASN A 6 3.16 14.21 -20.75
N LYS A 7 3.75 15.34 -21.11
CA LYS A 7 3.51 16.10 -22.34
C LYS A 7 3.83 15.30 -23.62
N GLU A 8 4.89 14.51 -23.62
CA GLU A 8 5.35 13.69 -24.75
C GLU A 8 4.35 12.56 -25.06
N LEU A 9 3.75 11.96 -24.03
CA LEU A 9 2.72 10.93 -24.20
C LEU A 9 1.45 11.53 -24.81
N SER A 10 1.04 12.71 -24.34
CA SER A 10 -0.12 13.41 -24.89
C SER A 10 0.08 13.84 -26.34
N ASN A 11 1.27 14.36 -26.68
CA ASN A 11 1.60 14.76 -28.05
C ASN A 11 1.63 13.56 -28.99
N THR A 12 2.17 12.43 -28.51
CA THR A 12 2.20 11.18 -29.28
C THR A 12 0.79 10.66 -29.56
N LEU A 13 -0.11 10.66 -28.57
CA LEU A 13 -1.49 10.23 -28.76
C LEU A 13 -2.26 11.12 -29.74
N VAL A 14 -2.06 12.43 -29.69
CA VAL A 14 -2.67 13.37 -30.66
C VAL A 14 -2.18 13.08 -32.08
N GLY A 15 -0.87 12.88 -32.25
CA GLY A 15 -0.29 12.53 -33.56
C GLY A 15 -0.83 11.21 -34.11
N LEU A 16 -0.97 10.17 -33.27
CA LEU A 16 -1.53 8.89 -33.70
C LEU A 16 -3.01 9.00 -34.11
N TYR A 17 -3.78 9.90 -33.48
CA TYR A 17 -5.16 10.15 -33.89
C TYR A 17 -5.24 10.81 -35.27
N ASP A 18 -4.38 11.81 -35.54
CA ASP A 18 -4.29 12.44 -36.86
C ASP A 18 -3.88 11.42 -37.93
N ASP A 19 -2.95 10.51 -37.61
CA ASP A 19 -2.49 9.47 -38.52
C ASP A 19 -3.58 8.44 -38.82
N TYR A 20 -4.36 8.04 -37.80
CA TYR A 20 -5.53 7.19 -37.98
C TYR A 20 -6.58 7.84 -38.89
N GLN A 21 -6.88 9.14 -38.71
CA GLN A 21 -7.81 9.86 -39.57
C GLN A 21 -7.36 9.91 -41.03
N ARG A 22 -6.04 9.89 -41.27
CA ARG A 22 -5.45 9.83 -42.60
C ARG A 22 -5.36 8.41 -43.19
N GLY A 23 -5.77 7.39 -42.43
CA GLY A 23 -5.79 6.00 -42.86
C GLY A 23 -4.45 5.27 -42.72
N PHE A 24 -3.51 5.79 -41.93
CA PHE A 24 -2.24 5.10 -41.66
C PHE A 24 -2.43 3.93 -40.71
N GLU A 25 -1.57 2.91 -40.85
CA GLU A 25 -1.50 1.79 -39.91
C GLU A 25 -0.72 2.21 -38.64
N ILE A 26 -1.44 2.31 -37.53
CA ILE A 26 -0.91 2.83 -36.24
C ILE A 26 -0.82 1.76 -35.14
N GLY A 27 -1.06 0.48 -35.47
CA GLY A 27 -1.28 -0.58 -34.48
C GLY A 27 -0.11 -0.78 -33.52
N GLU A 28 1.13 -0.75 -34.02
CA GLU A 28 2.32 -0.93 -33.19
C GLU A 28 2.58 0.28 -32.29
N GLN A 29 2.45 1.50 -32.82
CA GLN A 29 2.66 2.73 -32.05
C GLN A 29 1.58 2.92 -30.98
N LEU A 30 0.32 2.58 -31.29
CA LEU A 30 -0.76 2.59 -30.33
C LEU A 30 -0.51 1.57 -29.21
N LYS A 31 -0.07 0.36 -29.56
CA LYS A 31 0.30 -0.66 -28.57
C LYS A 31 1.40 -0.15 -27.62
N LEU A 32 2.46 0.44 -28.16
CA LEU A 32 3.54 1.04 -27.35
C LEU A 32 3.02 2.12 -26.40
N CYS A 33 2.09 2.97 -26.84
CA CYS A 33 1.49 3.99 -25.99
C CYS A 33 0.67 3.37 -24.84
N VAL A 34 -0.09 2.31 -25.12
CA VAL A 34 -0.87 1.59 -24.12
C VAL A 34 0.05 0.89 -23.11
N ASP A 35 1.08 0.19 -23.58
CA ASP A 35 2.06 -0.50 -22.72
C ASP A 35 2.77 0.50 -21.78
N LEU A 36 3.13 1.67 -22.29
CA LEU A 36 3.73 2.73 -21.48
C LEU A 36 2.74 3.33 -20.47
N ALA A 37 1.50 3.60 -20.88
CA ALA A 37 0.47 4.11 -19.98
C ALA A 37 0.18 3.15 -18.82
N LEU A 38 0.08 1.84 -19.11
CA LEU A 38 -0.10 0.80 -18.10
C LEU A 38 1.10 0.71 -17.14
N SER A 39 2.32 0.84 -17.67
CA SER A 39 3.54 0.82 -16.85
C SER A 39 3.59 2.01 -15.88
N LEU A 40 3.22 3.21 -16.34
CA LEU A 40 3.15 4.41 -15.51
C LEU A 40 2.07 4.31 -14.43
N GLU A 41 0.88 3.81 -14.77
CA GLU A 41 -0.21 3.60 -13.81
C GLU A 41 0.18 2.58 -12.72
N LEU A 42 0.90 1.52 -13.10
CA LEU A 42 1.41 0.54 -12.16
C LEU A 42 2.44 1.16 -11.20
N GLU A 43 3.38 1.96 -11.71
CA GLU A 43 4.38 2.65 -10.88
C GLU A 43 3.72 3.63 -9.90
N LEU A 44 2.73 4.40 -10.34
CA LEU A 44 1.92 5.26 -9.46
C LEU A 44 1.15 4.46 -8.41
N SER A 45 0.60 3.31 -8.78
CA SER A 45 -0.13 2.43 -7.86
C SER A 45 0.79 1.85 -6.79
N ILE A 46 1.99 1.41 -7.16
CA ILE A 46 3.01 0.93 -6.22
C ILE A 46 3.41 2.05 -5.26
N HIS A 47 3.68 3.25 -5.78
CA HIS A 47 4.06 4.39 -4.95
C HIS A 47 2.98 4.73 -3.90
N ARG A 48 1.71 4.81 -4.32
CA ARG A 48 0.57 5.08 -3.41
C ARG A 48 0.38 3.96 -2.38
N LEU A 49 0.63 2.71 -2.76
CA LEU A 49 0.57 1.58 -1.84
C LEU A 49 1.68 1.68 -0.78
N SER A 50 2.91 1.99 -1.19
CA SER A 50 4.03 2.19 -0.26
C SER A 50 3.81 3.37 0.67
N GLU A 51 3.20 4.46 0.21
CA GLU A 51 2.81 5.58 1.08
C GLU A 51 1.76 5.14 2.11
N ALA A 52 0.74 4.39 1.69
CA ALA A 52 -0.28 3.86 2.60
C ALA A 52 0.31 2.89 3.63
N GLU A 53 1.25 2.04 3.22
CA GLU A 53 1.99 1.14 4.10
C GLU A 53 2.80 1.92 5.15
N ALA A 54 3.55 2.95 4.74
CA ALA A 54 4.31 3.79 5.66
C ALA A 54 3.42 4.52 6.68
N VAL A 55 2.24 4.98 6.26
CA VAL A 55 1.25 5.59 7.17
C VAL A 55 0.72 4.56 8.17
N LEU A 56 0.41 3.35 7.72
CA LEU A 56 -0.06 2.28 8.59
C LEU A 56 1.00 1.87 9.61
N GLU A 57 2.26 1.69 9.20
CA GLU A 57 3.37 1.40 10.10
C GLU A 57 3.52 2.47 11.19
N GLY A 58 3.45 3.76 10.81
CA GLY A 58 3.47 4.87 11.76
C GLY A 58 2.34 4.79 12.79
N GLN A 59 1.11 4.52 12.34
CA GLN A 59 -0.05 4.37 13.24
C GLN A 59 0.10 3.17 14.19
N VAL A 60 0.64 2.04 13.71
CA VAL A 60 0.89 0.86 14.54
C VAL A 60 1.93 1.17 15.62
N VAL A 61 3.03 1.84 15.25
CA VAL A 61 4.07 2.26 16.20
C VAL A 61 3.52 3.23 17.24
N GLU A 62 2.61 4.14 16.88
CA GLU A 62 1.96 5.05 17.84
C GLU A 62 0.90 4.37 18.72
N ALA A 63 0.19 3.36 18.20
CA ALA A 63 -0.85 2.63 18.94
C ALA A 63 -0.27 1.63 19.95
N LEU A 64 0.89 1.03 19.66
CA LEU A 64 1.51 0.00 20.51
C LEU A 64 1.87 0.50 21.93
N PRO A 65 2.41 1.72 22.15
CA PRO A 65 2.60 2.30 23.47
C PRO A 65 1.29 2.56 24.22
N ARG A 66 0.23 3.01 23.53
CA ARG A 66 -1.09 3.25 24.14
C ARG A 66 -1.74 1.96 24.66
N CYS A 67 -1.46 0.83 24.02
CA CYS A 67 -2.00 -0.46 24.45
C CYS A 67 -1.32 -0.99 25.73
N LYS A 68 -0.04 -0.65 25.98
CA LYS A 68 0.68 -1.12 27.18
C LYS A 68 0.29 -0.41 28.48
N VAL A 69 -0.39 0.75 28.41
CA VAL A 69 -0.68 1.59 29.60
C VAL A 69 -2.11 1.42 30.14
N SER A 70 -2.97 0.64 29.48
CA SER A 70 -4.35 0.40 29.94
C SER A 70 -4.52 -0.76 30.94
N HIS A 71 -3.43 -1.45 31.33
CA HIS A 71 -3.43 -2.44 32.41
C HIS A 71 -2.91 -1.90 33.75
N SER A 72 -2.90 -0.58 33.95
CA SER A 72 -2.60 0.01 35.25
C SER A 72 -3.87 0.50 35.93
N LYS A 73 -4.47 -0.33 36.79
CA LYS A 73 -4.83 0.04 38.17
C LYS A 73 -5.50 -1.11 38.95
N ARG A 74 -4.95 -1.32 40.14
CA ARG A 74 -5.27 -2.28 41.22
C ARG A 74 -4.66 -3.66 40.98
N ASP A 75 -3.78 -4.19 41.82
CA ASP A 75 -3.73 -4.05 43.28
C ASP A 75 -2.29 -4.24 43.76
N GLU A 76 -1.95 -3.55 44.85
CA GLU A 76 -0.69 -3.70 45.55
C GLU A 76 -0.62 -5.10 46.14
N THR A 77 0.49 -5.82 45.85
CA THR A 77 1.13 -6.90 46.61
C THR A 77 1.47 -8.12 45.76
N ILE A 78 2.63 -8.67 46.10
CA ILE A 78 3.16 -10.00 45.73
C ILE A 78 4.16 -9.98 44.56
N ASP A 79 5.39 -9.70 44.99
CA ASP A 79 6.66 -10.30 44.57
C ASP A 79 6.60 -11.60 43.76
N GLU A 80 7.62 -11.72 42.91
CA GLU A 80 8.21 -12.94 42.35
C GLU A 80 7.38 -13.86 41.43
N ILE A 81 7.80 -13.82 40.16
CA ILE A 81 8.11 -15.01 39.33
C ILE A 81 6.92 -15.90 38.96
N GLY A 82 6.43 -15.71 37.73
CA GLY A 82 5.76 -16.74 36.94
C GLY A 82 4.26 -16.86 37.20
N THR A 83 3.47 -16.06 36.50
CA THR A 83 2.02 -16.22 36.49
C THR A 83 1.63 -17.45 35.65
N VAL A 84 1.69 -18.63 36.27
CA VAL A 84 1.04 -19.84 35.75
C VAL A 84 -0.46 -19.65 35.95
N ILE A 85 -1.19 -19.45 34.86
CA ILE A 85 -2.66 -19.35 34.88
C ILE A 85 -3.22 -20.77 34.99
N HIS A 86 -3.67 -21.15 36.19
CA HIS A 86 -4.41 -22.40 36.38
C HIS A 86 -5.86 -22.21 35.93
N MET A 87 -6.27 -22.90 34.87
CA MET A 87 -7.68 -23.01 34.47
C MET A 87 -8.31 -24.21 35.17
N ASP A 88 -9.21 -23.97 36.12
CA ASP A 88 -10.02 -25.02 36.73
C ASP A 88 -11.20 -25.34 35.80
N PHE A 89 -11.08 -26.46 35.09
CA PHE A 89 -12.18 -27.04 34.32
C PHE A 89 -13.02 -27.89 35.27
N GLY A 90 -13.91 -27.24 36.02
CA GLY A 90 -14.79 -27.85 37.00
C GLY A 90 -15.45 -29.14 36.50
N GLY A 91 -14.89 -30.27 36.93
CA GLY A 91 -15.44 -31.60 36.71
C GLY A 91 -16.28 -32.00 37.90
N GLY A 92 -17.54 -31.58 37.91
CA GLY A 92 -18.53 -32.07 38.88
C GLY A 92 -18.81 -33.56 38.68
N LYS A 93 -18.66 -34.35 39.74
CA LYS A 93 -19.36 -35.61 39.95
C LYS A 93 -19.90 -35.64 41.36
#